data_AF-A0A0A2VH73-F1
#
_entry.id   AF-A0A0A2VH73-F1
#
_cell.length_a   1.000
_cell.length_b   1.000
_cell.length_c   1.000
_cell.angle_alpha   90.00
_cell.angle_beta   90.00
_cell.angle_gamma   90.00
#
_symmetry.space_group_name_H-M   'P 1'
#
loop_
_entity.id
_entity.type
_entity.pdbx_description
1 polymer ?
#
loop_
_entity_poly.entity_id
_entity_poly.type
_entity_poly.pdbx_seq_one_letter_code
_entity_poly.pdbx_strand_id
1 'polypeptide(L)'
;MAKKLSPLAFTRAVVKSFMAQSGLEPQLLGPSRFRVTSAAKGKIDFELDIHKDHTNRLRTIHGGTLAAIVDLGGSLAVSSHGRWKTGVSTDINISYLNPGGNPGDLLKGVAVCDKIGKTLAYTTVQFFNSKGQLAARGSHTKFVAGTENELGEYVVPEEFSEVD
;
A
#
# COMPACT_ATOMS: atom_id res chain seq x y z
N MET A 1 -10.29 -26.50 -6.04
CA MET A 1 -8.93 -25.92 -6.00
C MET A 1 -9.07 -24.41 -5.87
N ALA A 2 -8.29 -23.76 -5.02
CA ALA A 2 -8.35 -22.30 -4.85
C ALA A 2 -7.98 -21.58 -6.16
N LYS A 3 -8.72 -20.53 -6.51
CA LYS A 3 -8.58 -19.81 -7.78
C LYS A 3 -7.36 -18.89 -7.74
N LYS A 4 -6.48 -18.99 -8.75
CA LYS A 4 -5.39 -18.04 -8.96
C LYS A 4 -5.96 -16.69 -9.42
N LEU A 5 -5.65 -15.61 -8.71
CA LEU A 5 -6.11 -14.26 -9.03
C LEU A 5 -5.14 -13.53 -9.97
N SER A 6 -5.63 -12.47 -10.63
CA SER A 6 -4.74 -11.50 -11.28
C SER A 6 -3.95 -10.72 -10.21
N PRO A 7 -2.78 -10.13 -10.54
CA PRO A 7 -2.03 -9.33 -9.57
C PRO A 7 -2.89 -8.23 -8.92
N LEU A 8 -3.75 -7.56 -9.69
CA LEU A 8 -4.65 -6.52 -9.17
C LEU A 8 -5.69 -7.11 -8.20
N ALA A 9 -6.38 -8.19 -8.58
CA ALA A 9 -7.37 -8.81 -7.72
C ALA A 9 -6.73 -9.36 -6.42
N PHE A 10 -5.53 -9.94 -6.53
CA PHE A 10 -4.77 -10.42 -5.39
C PHE A 10 -4.38 -9.29 -4.44
N THR A 11 -3.78 -8.21 -4.94
CA THR A 11 -3.39 -7.07 -4.11
C THR A 11 -4.61 -6.39 -3.48
N ARG A 12 -5.75 -6.31 -4.18
CA ARG A 12 -7.01 -5.83 -3.59
C ARG A 12 -7.54 -6.73 -2.47
N ALA A 13 -7.42 -8.05 -2.61
CA ALA A 13 -7.75 -8.98 -1.53
C ALA A 13 -6.84 -8.77 -0.31
N VAL A 14 -5.55 -8.49 -0.51
CA VAL A 14 -4.63 -8.14 0.58
C VAL A 14 -5.04 -6.83 1.26
N VAL A 15 -5.46 -5.80 0.50
CA VAL A 15 -6.03 -4.57 1.07
C VAL A 15 -7.28 -4.88 1.90
N LYS A 16 -8.20 -5.71 1.39
CA LYS A 16 -9.39 -6.15 2.13
C LYS A 16 -9.02 -6.84 3.45
N SER A 17 -7.97 -7.66 3.46
CA SER A 17 -7.43 -8.27 4.69
C SER A 17 -6.92 -7.22 5.68
N PHE A 18 -6.13 -6.24 5.23
CA PHE A 18 -5.69 -5.13 6.10
C PHE A 18 -6.87 -4.36 6.69
N MET A 19 -7.89 -4.05 5.87
CA MET A 19 -9.08 -3.34 6.32
C MET A 19 -9.91 -4.17 7.33
N ALA A 20 -9.93 -5.49 7.19
CA ALA A 20 -10.69 -6.37 8.07
C ALA A 20 -9.97 -6.70 9.38
N GLN A 21 -8.63 -6.82 9.34
CA GLN A 21 -7.85 -7.42 10.43
C GLN A 21 -7.00 -6.41 11.20
N SER A 22 -6.67 -5.26 10.62
CA SER A 22 -5.85 -4.24 11.29
C SER A 22 -6.68 -3.21 12.03
N GLY A 23 -6.09 -2.58 13.04
CA GLY A 23 -6.68 -1.42 13.70
C GLY A 23 -6.39 -0.10 12.97
N LEU A 24 -5.25 0.04 12.29
CA LEU A 24 -4.80 1.34 11.76
C LEU A 24 -5.44 1.67 10.41
N GLU A 25 -5.32 0.80 9.42
CA GLU A 25 -5.80 1.00 8.05
C GLU A 25 -7.28 1.36 7.97
N PRO A 26 -8.23 0.65 8.62
CA PRO A 26 -9.64 1.02 8.54
C PRO A 26 -9.93 2.36 9.21
N GLN A 27 -9.23 2.73 10.29
CA GLN A 27 -9.41 4.03 10.95
C GLN A 27 -8.83 5.19 10.13
N LEU A 28 -7.65 4.99 9.54
CA LEU A 28 -6.92 6.06 8.87
C LEU A 28 -7.34 6.23 7.40
N LEU A 29 -7.61 5.14 6.69
CA LEU A 29 -7.84 5.16 5.24
C LEU A 29 -9.28 4.80 4.89
N GLY A 30 -9.94 3.99 5.71
CA GLY A 30 -11.31 3.52 5.47
C GLY A 30 -11.43 2.61 4.23
N PRO A 31 -12.55 1.88 4.11
CA PRO A 31 -12.73 0.87 3.06
C PRO A 31 -12.91 1.47 1.66
N SER A 32 -13.33 2.73 1.57
CA SER A 32 -13.73 3.35 0.30
C SER A 32 -12.79 4.46 -0.18
N ARG A 33 -11.84 4.95 0.63
CA ARG A 33 -11.04 6.15 0.29
C ARG A 33 -9.67 5.83 -0.27
N PHE A 34 -9.05 4.73 0.17
CA PHE A 34 -7.81 4.23 -0.41
C PHE A 34 -8.11 3.09 -1.38
N ARG A 35 -7.58 3.18 -2.62
CA ARG A 35 -7.87 2.21 -3.67
C ARG A 35 -6.61 1.88 -4.47
N VAL A 36 -6.36 0.58 -4.69
CA VAL A 36 -5.36 0.12 -5.66
C VAL A 36 -6.01 0.11 -7.04
N THR A 37 -5.48 0.94 -7.95
CA THR A 37 -6.02 1.14 -9.29
C THR A 37 -5.35 0.22 -10.31
N SER A 38 -4.08 -0.14 -10.08
CA SER A 38 -3.31 -1.05 -10.93
C SER A 38 -2.34 -1.88 -10.08
N ALA A 39 -2.02 -3.09 -10.53
CA ALA A 39 -0.94 -3.88 -9.97
C ALA A 39 -0.29 -4.77 -11.03
N ALA A 40 1.03 -4.85 -10.97
CA ALA A 40 1.86 -5.80 -11.69
C ALA A 40 2.92 -6.35 -10.71
N LYS A 41 3.66 -7.38 -11.11
CA LYS A 41 4.70 -7.95 -10.25
C LYS A 41 5.73 -6.89 -9.85
N GLY A 42 5.75 -6.55 -8.56
CA GLY A 42 6.67 -5.58 -7.96
C GLY A 42 6.26 -4.11 -8.10
N LYS A 43 5.04 -3.82 -8.57
CA LYS A 43 4.57 -2.44 -8.70
C LYS A 43 3.05 -2.35 -8.51
N ILE A 44 2.62 -1.35 -7.75
CA ILE A 44 1.21 -0.98 -7.62
C ILE A 44 1.02 0.51 -7.84
N ASP A 45 -0.10 0.88 -8.45
CA ASP A 45 -0.58 2.26 -8.49
C ASP A 45 -1.82 2.35 -7.57
N PHE A 46 -1.92 3.43 -6.82
CA PHE A 46 -3.00 3.65 -5.88
C PHE A 46 -3.44 5.10 -5.84
N GLU A 47 -4.59 5.33 -5.22
CA GLU A 47 -5.13 6.65 -4.96
C GLU A 47 -5.76 6.75 -3.58
N LEU A 48 -5.81 7.98 -3.06
CA LEU A 48 -6.46 8.34 -1.81
C LEU A 48 -7.31 9.58 -2.01
N ASP A 49 -8.61 9.47 -1.70
CA ASP A 49 -9.45 10.66 -1.52
C ASP A 49 -9.06 11.33 -0.20
N ILE A 50 -8.50 12.55 -0.27
CA ILE A 50 -8.07 13.26 0.93
C ILE A 50 -9.31 13.72 1.70
N HIS A 51 -9.33 13.40 2.99
CA HIS A 51 -10.44 13.68 3.88
C HIS A 51 -9.93 14.33 5.16
N LYS A 52 -10.80 14.98 5.96
CA LYS A 52 -10.39 15.83 7.09
C LYS A 52 -9.52 15.08 8.11
N ASP A 53 -9.84 13.84 8.40
CA ASP A 53 -9.12 12.93 9.28
C ASP A 53 -7.73 12.52 8.76
N HIS A 54 -7.46 12.72 7.47
CA HIS A 54 -6.11 12.57 6.90
C HIS A 54 -5.24 13.83 7.09
N THR A 55 -5.77 14.93 7.61
CA THR A 55 -5.09 16.23 7.59
C THR A 55 -4.42 16.61 8.91
N ASN A 56 -3.43 17.49 8.81
CA ASN A 56 -2.79 18.13 9.94
C ASN A 56 -3.54 19.41 10.37
N ARG A 57 -3.03 20.09 11.41
CA ARG A 57 -3.59 21.36 11.91
C ARG A 57 -3.66 22.48 10.88
N LEU A 58 -2.89 22.40 9.80
CA LEU A 58 -2.89 23.36 8.68
C LEU A 58 -3.87 22.95 7.56
N ARG A 59 -4.71 21.91 7.79
CA ARG A 59 -5.73 21.40 6.85
C ARG A 59 -5.18 20.86 5.53
N THR A 60 -3.90 20.51 5.50
CA THR A 60 -3.26 19.75 4.41
C THR A 60 -3.03 18.32 4.86
N ILE A 61 -2.84 17.37 3.93
CA ILE A 61 -2.57 15.98 4.27
C ILE A 61 -1.40 15.86 5.26
N HIS A 62 -1.62 15.12 6.35
CA HIS A 62 -0.67 14.95 7.43
C HIS A 62 0.51 14.11 6.95
N GLY A 63 1.74 14.51 7.30
CA GLY A 63 2.94 13.72 6.95
C GLY A 63 2.88 12.30 7.51
N GLY A 64 2.38 12.14 8.74
CA GLY A 64 2.08 10.83 9.34
C GLY A 64 1.08 9.97 8.56
N THR A 65 0.09 10.56 7.87
CA THR A 65 -0.79 9.80 6.97
C THR A 65 0.00 9.26 5.79
N LEU A 66 0.85 10.10 5.17
CA LEU A 66 1.73 9.66 4.09
C LEU A 66 2.71 8.58 4.57
N ALA A 67 3.28 8.71 5.77
CA ALA A 67 4.17 7.70 6.35
C ALA A 67 3.48 6.35 6.57
N ALA A 68 2.23 6.35 7.07
CA ALA A 68 1.45 5.13 7.18
C ALA A 68 1.17 4.50 5.80
N ILE A 69 0.93 5.31 4.77
CA ILE A 69 0.76 4.81 3.40
C ILE A 69 2.09 4.35 2.79
N VAL A 70 3.24 4.89 3.19
CA VAL A 70 4.55 4.33 2.80
C VAL A 70 4.68 2.90 3.34
N ASP A 71 4.30 2.67 4.60
CA ASP A 71 4.33 1.34 5.23
C ASP A 71 3.36 0.35 4.56
N LEU A 72 2.10 0.76 4.37
CA LEU A 72 1.12 -0.05 3.67
C LEU A 72 1.52 -0.28 2.20
N GLY A 73 1.91 0.79 1.49
CA GLY A 73 2.30 0.75 0.09
C GLY A 73 3.50 -0.16 -0.16
N GLY A 74 4.52 -0.13 0.70
CA GLY A 74 5.63 -1.08 0.65
C GLY A 74 5.17 -2.53 0.85
N SER A 75 4.24 -2.76 1.78
CA SER A 75 3.61 -4.06 1.98
C SER A 75 2.86 -4.53 0.72
N LEU A 76 2.10 -3.65 0.07
CA LEU A 76 1.36 -3.97 -1.15
C LEU A 76 2.27 -4.17 -2.37
N ALA A 77 3.39 -3.46 -2.44
CA ALA A 77 4.40 -3.70 -3.46
C ALA A 77 5.01 -5.10 -3.30
N VAL A 78 5.30 -5.56 -2.08
CA VAL A 78 5.71 -6.95 -1.81
C VAL A 78 4.59 -7.93 -2.16
N SER A 79 3.34 -7.64 -1.78
CA SER A 79 2.22 -8.54 -2.05
C SER A 79 1.94 -8.73 -3.53
N SER A 80 2.22 -7.71 -4.36
CA SER A 80 2.11 -7.79 -5.82
C SER A 80 2.99 -8.86 -6.47
N HIS A 81 3.93 -9.48 -5.74
CA HIS A 81 4.65 -10.69 -6.15
C HIS A 81 3.87 -11.99 -5.90
N GLY A 82 2.60 -11.92 -5.53
CA GLY A 82 1.78 -13.08 -5.16
C GLY A 82 2.01 -13.57 -3.73
N ARG A 83 2.58 -12.73 -2.85
CA ARG A 83 2.83 -13.02 -1.44
C ARG A 83 1.67 -12.54 -0.57
N TRP A 84 0.98 -13.46 0.10
CA TRP A 84 -0.12 -13.10 1.02
C TRP A 84 0.41 -12.43 2.28
N LYS A 85 1.45 -13.01 2.88
CA LYS A 85 2.20 -12.40 3.99
C LYS A 85 3.23 -11.43 3.40
N THR A 86 3.34 -10.24 3.95
CA THR A 86 4.25 -9.19 3.44
C THR A 86 5.42 -8.90 4.36
N GLY A 87 5.47 -9.59 5.52
CA GLY A 87 6.53 -9.45 6.50
C GLY A 87 6.36 -8.24 7.41
N VAL A 88 7.39 -7.95 8.20
CA VAL A 88 7.38 -6.87 9.19
C VAL A 88 8.34 -5.76 8.82
N SER A 89 8.02 -4.53 9.21
CA SER A 89 8.79 -3.34 8.89
C SER A 89 10.08 -3.30 9.72
N THR A 90 11.22 -3.04 9.07
CA THR A 90 12.53 -2.90 9.75
C THR A 90 13.07 -1.49 9.70
N ASP A 91 12.73 -0.74 8.65
CA ASP A 91 13.15 0.65 8.47
C ASP A 91 12.14 1.39 7.58
N ILE A 92 11.93 2.67 7.87
CA ILE A 92 11.09 3.56 7.07
C ILE A 92 11.68 4.97 7.03
N ASN A 93 11.74 5.57 5.84
CA ASN A 93 12.15 6.96 5.64
C ASN A 93 11.16 7.66 4.72
N ILE A 94 10.87 8.94 4.99
CA ILE A 94 10.01 9.77 4.17
C ILE A 94 10.64 11.15 3.97
N SER A 95 10.66 11.62 2.73
CA SER A 95 11.01 12.98 2.34
C SER A 95 9.76 13.71 1.82
N TYR A 96 9.46 14.89 2.38
CA TYR A 96 8.35 15.75 1.99
C TYR A 96 8.87 16.90 1.14
N LEU A 97 8.34 17.04 -0.07
CA LEU A 97 8.90 17.90 -1.12
C LEU A 97 7.93 19.04 -1.47
N ASN A 98 6.64 18.73 -1.59
CA ASN A 98 5.59 19.69 -1.91
C ASN A 98 4.34 19.41 -1.05
N PRO A 99 3.41 20.37 -0.91
CA PRO A 99 2.11 20.12 -0.29
C PRO A 99 1.38 18.96 -1.00
N GLY A 100 0.90 17.99 -0.22
CA GLY A 100 0.25 16.79 -0.76
C GLY A 100 -1.20 16.99 -1.21
N GLY A 101 -1.89 17.99 -0.67
CA GLY A 101 -3.28 18.31 -1.02
C GLY A 101 -4.15 18.58 0.21
N ASN A 102 -5.38 18.96 -0.05
CA ASN A 102 -6.41 19.33 0.92
C ASN A 102 -7.60 18.35 0.84
N PRO A 103 -8.52 18.36 1.82
CA PRO A 103 -9.75 17.58 1.72
C PRO A 103 -10.51 17.84 0.41
N GLY A 104 -10.94 16.78 -0.25
CA GLY A 104 -11.58 16.82 -1.57
C GLY A 104 -10.61 16.67 -2.74
N ASP A 105 -9.30 16.82 -2.54
CA ASP A 105 -8.30 16.49 -3.56
C ASP A 105 -8.08 14.97 -3.65
N LEU A 106 -7.68 14.51 -4.84
CA LEU A 106 -7.20 13.15 -5.08
C LEU A 106 -5.68 13.12 -5.01
N LEU A 107 -5.12 12.35 -4.06
CA LEU A 107 -3.69 12.02 -4.03
C LEU A 107 -3.46 10.74 -4.82
N LYS A 108 -2.50 10.74 -5.74
CA LYS A 108 -2.08 9.54 -6.47
C LYS A 108 -0.77 9.03 -5.92
N GLY A 109 -0.54 7.73 -5.99
CA GLY A 109 0.72 7.15 -5.58
C GLY A 109 1.13 5.92 -6.36
N VAL A 110 2.42 5.63 -6.29
CA VAL A 110 3.08 4.49 -6.92
C VAL A 110 3.95 3.84 -5.87
N ALA A 111 3.77 2.54 -5.63
CA ALA A 111 4.69 1.77 -4.80
C ALA A 111 5.39 0.70 -5.63
N VAL A 112 6.70 0.56 -5.42
CA VAL A 112 7.58 -0.35 -6.16
C VAL A 112 8.35 -1.21 -5.17
N CYS A 113 8.44 -2.51 -5.44
CA CYS A 113 9.36 -3.41 -4.76
C CYS A 113 10.66 -3.42 -5.55
N ASP A 114 11.62 -2.59 -5.14
CA ASP A 114 12.89 -2.41 -5.82
C ASP A 114 13.71 -3.71 -5.83
N LYS A 115 13.62 -4.48 -4.73
CA LYS A 115 14.28 -5.78 -4.58
C LYS A 115 13.59 -6.63 -3.53
N ILE A 116 13.44 -7.91 -3.83
CA ILE A 116 13.06 -8.94 -2.85
C ILE A 116 14.17 -9.99 -2.74
N GLY A 117 14.81 -10.04 -1.57
CA GLY A 117 15.84 -11.01 -1.24
C GLY A 117 15.31 -12.17 -0.40
N LYS A 118 16.24 -12.95 0.17
CA LYS A 118 15.90 -14.06 1.08
C LYS A 118 15.28 -13.58 2.39
N THR A 119 15.79 -12.50 2.95
CA THR A 119 15.38 -12.00 4.28
C THR A 119 14.81 -10.59 4.25
N LEU A 120 15.21 -9.75 3.29
CA LEU A 120 14.78 -8.35 3.21
C LEU A 120 14.15 -8.04 1.86
N ALA A 121 13.12 -7.21 1.88
CA ALA A 121 12.56 -6.53 0.73
C ALA A 121 12.75 -5.02 0.88
N TYR A 122 13.13 -4.36 -0.20
CA TYR A 122 13.29 -2.91 -0.28
C TYR A 122 12.22 -2.37 -1.21
N THR A 123 11.54 -1.32 -0.76
CA THR A 123 10.43 -0.73 -1.49
C THR A 123 10.50 0.79 -1.47
N THR A 124 9.95 1.39 -2.51
CA THR A 124 9.85 2.85 -2.67
C THR A 124 8.41 3.22 -2.95
N VAL A 125 7.93 4.28 -2.31
CA VAL A 125 6.59 4.84 -2.52
C VAL A 125 6.69 6.30 -2.89
N GLN A 126 5.97 6.72 -3.91
CA GLN A 126 5.90 8.10 -4.38
C GLN A 126 4.46 8.60 -4.34
N PHE A 127 4.28 9.87 -4.01
CA PHE A 127 2.98 10.53 -3.93
C PHE A 127 2.94 11.75 -4.82
N PHE A 128 1.88 11.89 -5.60
CA PHE A 128 1.65 12.98 -6.53
C PHE A 128 0.36 13.71 -6.16
N ASN A 129 0.44 15.03 -6.01
CA ASN A 129 -0.72 15.87 -5.71
C ASN A 129 -1.59 16.09 -6.95
N SER A 130 -2.72 16.79 -6.79
CA SER A 130 -3.67 17.09 -7.88
C SER A 130 -3.08 17.90 -9.04
N LYS A 131 -1.93 18.55 -8.83
CA LYS A 131 -1.17 19.29 -9.85
C LYS A 131 -0.13 18.42 -10.57
N GLY A 132 -0.05 17.13 -10.24
CA GLY A 132 0.95 16.20 -10.78
C GLY A 132 2.36 16.39 -10.21
N GLN A 133 2.52 17.16 -9.14
CA GLN A 133 3.83 17.38 -8.52
C GLN A 133 4.14 16.26 -7.53
N LEU A 134 5.41 15.86 -7.43
CA LEU A 134 5.87 14.92 -6.41
C LEU A 134 5.76 15.57 -5.02
N ALA A 135 4.73 15.19 -4.27
CA ALA A 135 4.43 15.69 -2.95
C ALA A 135 5.40 15.13 -1.90
N ALA A 136 5.59 13.82 -1.92
CA ALA A 136 6.49 13.11 -1.04
C ALA A 136 7.00 11.84 -1.70
N ARG A 137 8.11 11.33 -1.17
CA ARG A 137 8.59 9.98 -1.47
C ARG A 137 9.06 9.32 -0.18
N GLY A 138 8.92 8.01 -0.09
CA GLY A 138 9.41 7.23 1.03
C GLY A 138 10.07 5.94 0.59
N SER A 139 10.96 5.44 1.43
CA SER A 139 11.53 4.10 1.34
C SER A 139 11.08 3.28 2.52
N HIS A 140 10.82 2.00 2.28
CA HIS A 140 10.40 1.05 3.32
C HIS A 140 11.10 -0.29 3.13
N THR A 141 11.80 -0.70 4.18
CA THR A 141 12.48 -2.00 4.23
C THR A 141 11.69 -2.94 5.11
N LYS A 142 11.44 -4.15 4.61
CA LYS A 142 10.68 -5.20 5.32
C LYS A 142 11.51 -6.46 5.48
N PHE A 143 11.40 -7.11 6.63
CA PHE A 143 11.85 -8.48 6.83
C PHE A 143 10.82 -9.47 6.31
N VAL A 144 11.22 -10.30 5.35
CA VAL A 144 10.34 -11.13 4.52
C VAL A 144 10.71 -12.60 4.47
N ALA A 145 11.56 -13.08 5.38
CA ALA A 145 11.83 -14.53 5.47
C ALA A 145 10.56 -15.26 5.92
N GLY A 146 10.21 -16.37 5.26
CA GLY A 146 9.02 -17.17 5.60
C GLY A 146 7.69 -16.53 5.18
N THR A 147 7.74 -15.58 4.23
CA THR A 147 6.54 -14.94 3.68
C THR A 147 6.16 -15.47 2.30
N GLU A 148 6.82 -16.53 1.85
CA GLU A 148 6.41 -17.32 0.70
C GLU A 148 4.95 -17.74 0.85
N ASN A 149 4.20 -17.69 -0.26
CA ASN A 149 2.79 -18.02 -0.22
C ASN A 149 2.60 -19.54 -0.35
N GLU A 150 2.38 -20.21 0.77
CA GLU A 150 2.16 -21.65 0.85
C GLU A 150 0.92 -22.11 0.08
N LEU A 151 -0.07 -21.22 -0.12
CA LEU A 151 -1.28 -21.50 -0.91
C LEU A 151 -1.01 -21.50 -2.42
N GLY A 152 0.16 -21.02 -2.86
CA GLY A 152 0.52 -20.84 -4.25
C GLY A 152 0.53 -19.37 -4.68
N GLU A 153 1.23 -19.10 -5.79
CA GLU A 153 1.40 -17.75 -6.31
C GLU A 153 0.04 -17.13 -6.69
N TYR A 154 -0.28 -15.97 -6.12
CA TYR A 154 -1.56 -15.26 -6.28
C TYR A 154 -2.80 -16.04 -5.82
N VAL A 155 -2.64 -16.96 -4.89
CA VAL A 155 -3.75 -17.67 -4.23
C VAL A 155 -3.97 -17.05 -2.85
N VAL A 156 -5.22 -16.72 -2.55
CA VAL A 156 -5.64 -16.11 -1.27
C VAL A 156 -6.37 -17.13 -0.39
N PRO A 157 -6.44 -16.90 0.94
CA PRO A 157 -7.31 -17.68 1.81
C PRO A 157 -8.77 -17.63 1.34
N GLU A 158 -9.54 -18.69 1.63
CA GLU A 158 -10.91 -18.86 1.15
C GLU A 158 -11.83 -17.69 1.56
N GLU A 159 -11.68 -17.19 2.78
CA GLU A 159 -12.42 -16.04 3.31
C GLU A 159 -12.21 -14.72 2.53
N PHE A 160 -11.14 -14.62 1.72
CA PHE A 160 -10.82 -13.48 0.87
C PHE A 160 -10.90 -13.80 -0.63
N SER A 161 -11.44 -14.97 -1.00
CA SER A 161 -11.51 -15.44 -2.38
C SER A 161 -12.65 -14.82 -3.21
N GLU A 162 -13.70 -14.33 -2.54
CA GLU A 162 -14.77 -13.55 -3.16
C GLU A 162 -14.35 -12.08 -3.24
N VAL A 163 -13.91 -11.70 -4.45
CA VAL A 163 -13.61 -10.32 -4.82
C VAL A 163 -14.82 -9.82 -5.62
N ASP A 164 -15.68 -9.03 -4.98
CA ASP A 164 -16.66 -8.19 -5.67
C ASP A 164 -15.95 -7.08 -6.48
#